data_AF-A0A0C9V9I0-F1
#
_entry.id   AF-A0A0C9V9I0-F1
#
_cell.length_a   1.000
_cell.length_b   1.000
_cell.length_c   1.000
_cell.angle_alpha   90.00
_cell.angle_beta   90.00
_cell.angle_gamma   90.00
#
_symmetry.space_group_name_H-M   'P 1'
#
loop_
_entity.id
_entity.type
_entity.pdbx_description
1 polymer ?
#
loop_
_entity_poly.entity_id
_entity_poly.type
_entity_poly.pdbx_seq_one_letter_code
_entity_poly.pdbx_strand_id
1 'polypeptide(L)'
;MESDQVTRKAAAMVPFKRLGTFVKGYEFNDEKIGSAFEFDGLALPRKVDSIVDLILRTVLDDDGYEALAVGKRVDHDNRRSVFILVLDDDDDLEKLMERPLPKPLHWSVERIMLVLDGPHVYKPIG
;
A
#
# COMPACT_ATOMS: atom_id res chain seq x y z
N MET A 1 -27.98 9.99 -12.95
CA MET A 1 -28.28 8.70 -12.27
C MET A 1 -27.05 7.81 -12.41
N GLU A 2 -25.92 8.24 -11.82
CA GLU A 2 -24.61 7.57 -11.92
C GLU A 2 -23.95 7.43 -10.53
N SER A 3 -24.61 7.93 -9.48
CA SER A 3 -24.06 8.00 -8.12
C SER A 3 -24.07 6.64 -7.39
N ASP A 4 -24.85 5.66 -7.85
CA ASP A 4 -25.07 4.40 -7.12
C ASP A 4 -24.07 3.29 -7.48
N GLN A 5 -23.40 3.37 -8.62
CA GLN A 5 -22.32 2.41 -8.95
C GLN A 5 -20.98 2.83 -8.33
N VAL A 6 -20.77 4.13 -8.15
CA VAL A 6 -19.53 4.71 -7.61
C VAL A 6 -19.34 4.34 -6.14
N THR A 7 -20.39 4.45 -5.32
CA THR A 7 -20.34 4.08 -3.91
C THR A 7 -20.22 2.56 -3.71
N ARG A 8 -20.74 1.76 -4.65
CA ARG A 8 -20.63 0.30 -4.59
C ARG A 8 -19.22 -0.22 -4.86
N LYS A 9 -18.40 0.44 -5.68
CA LYS A 9 -17.01 0.01 -5.89
C LYS A 9 -16.14 0.25 -4.67
N ALA A 10 -16.23 1.43 -4.04
CA ALA A 10 -15.49 1.73 -2.81
C ALA A 10 -15.94 0.88 -1.60
N ALA A 11 -17.21 0.44 -1.57
CA ALA A 11 -17.76 -0.37 -0.48
C ALA A 11 -17.70 -1.90 -0.74
N ALA A 12 -17.39 -2.34 -1.97
CA ALA A 12 -17.30 -3.76 -2.34
C ALA A 12 -15.86 -4.24 -2.57
N MET A 13 -14.86 -3.35 -2.49
CA MET A 13 -13.46 -3.73 -2.68
C MET A 13 -12.86 -4.23 -1.36
N VAL A 14 -12.42 -5.48 -1.42
CA VAL A 14 -11.76 -6.29 -0.40
C VAL A 14 -12.72 -6.84 0.68
N PRO A 15 -12.96 -8.16 0.75
CA PRO A 15 -13.59 -8.72 1.94
C PRO A 15 -12.75 -8.27 3.14
N PHE A 16 -13.37 -7.94 4.28
CA PHE A 16 -12.66 -7.74 5.54
C PHE A 16 -12.01 -9.08 5.96
N LYS A 17 -10.96 -9.50 5.24
CA LYS A 17 -10.01 -10.49 5.71
C LYS A 17 -9.35 -9.81 6.89
N ARG A 18 -9.53 -10.40 8.07
CA ARG A 18 -8.86 -9.93 9.26
C ARG A 18 -7.36 -10.11 9.01
N LEU A 19 -6.66 -9.00 8.82
CA LEU A 19 -5.21 -9.00 8.69
C LEU A 19 -4.59 -9.55 9.98
N GLY A 20 -3.47 -10.25 9.83
CA GLY A 20 -2.60 -10.62 10.92
C GLY A 20 -2.10 -9.39 11.69
N THR A 21 -1.53 -9.63 12.87
CA THR A 21 -0.94 -8.59 13.72
C THR A 21 0.16 -7.82 13.00
N PHE A 22 0.86 -8.47 12.07
CA PHE A 22 1.88 -7.89 11.22
C PHE A 22 1.54 -8.13 9.75
N VAL A 23 1.90 -7.15 8.92
CA VAL A 23 1.73 -7.24 7.46
C VAL A 23 3.05 -6.94 6.77
N LYS A 24 3.29 -7.62 5.65
CA LYS A 24 4.45 -7.41 4.79
C LYS A 24 3.99 -6.87 3.46
N GLY A 25 4.66 -5.81 3.00
CA GLY A 25 4.23 -5.13 1.80
C GLY A 25 5.07 -3.93 1.45
N TYR A 26 4.56 -3.13 0.53
CA TYR A 26 5.19 -1.92 0.06
C TYR A 26 4.42 -0.70 0.54
N GLU A 27 5.11 0.38 0.88
CA GLU A 27 4.45 1.66 1.18
C GLU A 27 4.56 2.63 0.00
N PHE A 28 3.59 3.53 -0.12
CA PHE A 28 3.72 4.70 -0.98
C PHE A 28 4.71 5.68 -0.35
N ASN A 29 5.75 6.05 -1.11
CA ASN A 29 6.79 6.95 -0.65
C ASN A 29 6.63 8.33 -1.28
N ASP A 30 6.34 9.34 -0.45
CA ASP A 30 6.11 10.72 -0.89
C ASP A 30 7.26 11.29 -1.72
N GLU A 31 8.52 11.07 -1.33
CA GLU A 31 9.68 11.59 -2.06
C GLU A 31 9.80 10.94 -3.44
N LYS A 32 9.59 9.63 -3.53
CA LYS A 32 9.59 8.91 -4.80
C LYS A 32 8.42 9.34 -5.69
N ILE A 33 7.24 9.55 -5.12
CA ILE A 33 6.09 10.11 -5.84
C ILE A 33 6.41 11.52 -6.34
N GLY A 34 6.95 12.39 -5.49
CA GLY A 34 7.39 13.72 -5.87
C GLY A 34 8.37 13.68 -7.04
N SER A 35 9.42 12.87 -6.90
CA SER A 35 10.45 12.67 -7.92
C SER A 35 9.87 12.19 -9.26
N ALA A 36 9.00 11.18 -9.24
CA ALA A 36 8.39 10.58 -10.43
C ALA A 36 7.46 11.53 -11.20
N PHE A 37 6.90 12.53 -10.51
CA PHE A 37 5.95 13.51 -11.07
C PHE A 37 6.51 14.95 -11.04
N GLU A 38 7.83 15.09 -10.87
CA GLU A 38 8.57 16.35 -10.94
C GLU A 38 8.08 17.43 -9.96
N PHE A 39 7.84 17.07 -8.70
CA PHE A 39 7.53 18.01 -7.62
C PHE A 39 8.14 17.61 -6.27
N ASP A 40 8.17 18.53 -5.30
CA ASP A 40 8.59 18.20 -3.94
C ASP A 40 7.44 17.48 -3.19
N GLY A 41 7.57 16.16 -3.08
CA GLY A 41 6.59 15.29 -2.43
C GLY A 41 6.38 15.60 -0.95
N LEU A 42 7.44 15.98 -0.24
CA LEU A 42 7.38 16.31 1.19
C LEU A 42 6.73 17.68 1.44
N ALA A 43 6.91 18.62 0.51
CA ALA A 43 6.28 19.93 0.60
C ALA A 43 4.79 19.92 0.21
N LEU A 44 4.32 18.93 -0.56
CA LEU A 44 2.96 18.90 -1.13
C LEU A 44 2.22 17.57 -0.83
N PRO A 45 1.95 17.24 0.44
CA PRO A 45 1.33 15.97 0.83
C PRO A 45 -0.06 15.74 0.22
N ARG A 46 -0.89 16.79 0.07
CA ARG A 46 -2.21 16.66 -0.60
C ARG A 46 -2.11 16.24 -2.06
N LYS A 47 -1.03 16.63 -2.74
CA LYS A 47 -0.78 16.24 -4.13
C LYS A 47 -0.34 14.78 -4.19
N VAL A 48 0.48 14.35 -3.22
CA VAL A 48 0.83 12.92 -3.03
C VAL A 48 -0.43 12.08 -2.83
N ASP A 49 -1.31 12.46 -1.89
CA ASP A 49 -2.57 11.74 -1.64
C ASP A 49 -3.43 11.59 -2.92
N SER A 50 -3.50 12.66 -3.72
CA SER A 50 -4.26 12.65 -4.99
C SER A 50 -3.65 11.70 -6.02
N ILE A 51 -2.32 11.58 -6.05
CA ILE A 51 -1.61 10.65 -6.94
C ILE A 51 -1.78 9.20 -6.46
N VAL A 52 -1.71 8.96 -5.15
CA VAL A 52 -1.98 7.64 -4.57
C VAL A 52 -3.40 7.18 -4.94
N ASP A 53 -4.41 8.02 -4.73
CA ASP A 53 -5.80 7.71 -5.11
C ASP A 53 -5.93 7.43 -6.62
N LEU A 54 -5.24 8.20 -7.48
CA LEU A 54 -5.21 7.94 -8.92
C LEU A 54 -4.60 6.58 -9.25
N ILE A 55 -3.47 6.23 -8.66
CA ILE A 55 -2.78 4.94 -8.87
C ILE A 55 -3.70 3.79 -8.49
N LEU A 56 -4.30 3.85 -7.30
CA LEU A 56 -5.21 2.83 -6.78
C LEU A 56 -6.42 2.62 -7.69
N ARG A 57 -6.91 3.68 -8.36
CA ARG A 57 -8.09 3.60 -9.24
C ARG A 57 -7.82 3.17 -10.68
N THR A 58 -6.57 3.29 -11.15
CA THR A 58 -6.28 3.22 -12.59
C THR A 58 -5.19 2.24 -12.98
N VAL A 59 -4.18 2.06 -12.13
CA VAL A 59 -2.99 1.25 -12.45
C VAL A 59 -2.97 -0.04 -11.65
N LEU A 60 -3.42 0.02 -10.39
CA LEU A 60 -3.39 -1.11 -9.49
C LEU A 60 -4.58 -2.04 -9.72
N ASP A 61 -4.26 -3.28 -10.07
CA ASP A 61 -5.23 -4.38 -10.15
C ASP A 61 -5.47 -4.98 -8.77
N ASP A 62 -6.72 -5.33 -8.45
CA ASP A 62 -7.13 -5.87 -7.15
C ASP A 62 -6.53 -7.26 -6.89
N ASP A 63 -6.21 -8.00 -7.95
CA ASP A 63 -5.53 -9.31 -7.85
C ASP A 63 -4.03 -9.16 -7.49
N GLY A 64 -3.50 -7.93 -7.49
CA GLY A 64 -2.09 -7.67 -7.27
C GLY A 64 -1.68 -7.58 -5.80
N TYR A 65 -2.64 -7.54 -4.88
CA TYR A 65 -2.41 -7.33 -3.46
C TYR A 65 -3.48 -8.02 -2.61
N GLU A 66 -3.13 -8.37 -1.37
CA GLU A 66 -4.06 -9.00 -0.42
C GLU A 66 -5.01 -7.97 0.21
N ALA A 67 -4.48 -6.80 0.55
CA ALA A 67 -5.25 -5.70 1.15
C ALA A 67 -4.54 -4.35 1.01
N LEU A 68 -5.28 -3.28 1.23
CA LEU A 68 -4.74 -1.96 1.53
C LEU A 68 -4.87 -1.70 3.02
N ALA A 69 -3.80 -1.24 3.65
CA ALA A 69 -3.79 -0.92 5.07
C ALA A 69 -3.11 0.43 5.33
N VAL A 70 -3.38 1.00 6.50
CA VAL A 70 -2.55 2.06 7.07
C VAL A 70 -1.84 1.47 8.27
N GLY A 71 -0.54 1.72 8.40
CA GLY A 71 0.24 1.12 9.48
C GLY A 71 1.52 1.87 9.76
N LYS A 72 2.30 1.32 10.69
CA LYS A 72 3.64 1.84 11.04
C LYS A 72 4.67 0.76 10.76
N ARG A 73 5.78 1.14 10.16
CA ARG A 73 6.94 0.25 9.99
C ARG A 73 7.40 -0.28 11.35
N VAL A 74 7.71 -1.57 11.43
CA VAL A 74 8.23 -2.21 12.64
C VAL A 74 9.72 -1.92 12.83
N ASP A 75 10.47 -1.76 11.74
CA ASP A 75 11.91 -1.53 11.72
C ASP A 75 12.30 -0.04 11.83
N HIS A 76 11.32 0.88 11.90
CA HIS A 76 11.58 2.32 11.88
C HIS A 76 10.71 3.08 12.89
N ASP A 77 11.32 3.77 13.85
CA ASP A 77 10.62 4.50 14.92
C ASP A 77 10.19 5.93 14.50
N ASN A 78 9.90 6.17 13.21
CA ASN A 78 9.45 7.51 12.79
C ASN A 78 8.02 7.84 13.28
N ARG A 79 7.32 6.85 13.87
CA ARG A 79 5.90 6.90 14.30
C ARG A 79 4.93 7.36 13.20
N ARG A 80 5.40 7.52 11.96
CA ARG A 80 4.63 7.97 10.82
C ARG A 80 3.76 6.82 10.36
N SER A 81 2.48 7.12 10.13
CA SER A 81 1.58 6.16 9.51
C SER A 81 1.71 6.27 8.00
N VAL A 82 1.74 5.13 7.32
CA VAL A 82 1.93 5.03 5.86
C VAL A 82 0.85 4.15 5.26
N PHE A 83 0.50 4.41 3.99
CA PHE A 83 -0.37 3.55 3.20
C PHE A 83 0.43 2.37 2.67
N ILE A 84 -0.07 1.16 2.93
CA ILE A 84 0.62 -0.10 2.67
C ILE A 84 -0.20 -0.90 1.66
N LEU A 85 0.47 -1.32 0.60
CA LEU A 85 0.04 -2.40 -0.28
C LEU A 85 0.47 -3.74 0.34
N VAL A 86 -0.47 -4.43 0.98
CA VAL A 86 -0.21 -5.67 1.71
C VAL A 86 -0.11 -6.83 0.73
N LEU A 87 0.95 -7.63 0.86
CA LEU A 87 1.21 -8.82 0.04
C LEU A 87 1.26 -10.12 0.83
N ASP A 88 1.45 -10.05 2.14
CA ASP A 88 1.47 -11.19 3.06
C ASP A 88 1.20 -10.69 4.48
N ASP A 89 0.68 -11.56 5.34
CA ASP A 89 0.37 -11.27 6.73
C ASP A 89 0.65 -12.47 7.65
N ASP A 90 0.96 -12.18 8.91
CA ASP A 90 1.09 -13.20 9.97
C ASP A 90 0.95 -12.53 11.35
N ASP A 91 0.65 -13.34 12.37
CA ASP A 91 0.72 -12.92 13.76
C ASP A 91 2.14 -13.03 14.34
N ASP A 92 3.02 -13.80 13.69
CA ASP A 92 4.43 -13.97 14.05
C ASP A 92 5.34 -13.06 13.18
N LEU A 93 5.95 -12.07 13.84
CA LEU A 93 6.84 -11.10 13.19
C LEU A 93 8.08 -11.75 12.57
N GLU A 94 8.78 -12.62 13.29
CA GLU A 94 10.03 -13.22 12.82
C GLU A 94 9.76 -14.09 11.59
N LYS A 95 8.71 -14.92 11.68
CA LYS A 95 8.26 -15.76 10.57
C LYS A 95 7.86 -14.94 9.34
N LEU A 96 7.20 -13.80 9.52
CA LEU A 96 6.82 -12.92 8.41
C LEU A 96 8.02 -12.20 7.78
N MET A 97 8.99 -11.78 8.61
CA MET A 97 10.23 -11.17 8.12
C MET A 97 11.02 -12.14 7.23
N GLU A 98 11.11 -13.40 7.62
CA GLU A 98 11.83 -14.45 6.86
C GLU A 98 11.09 -14.92 5.60
N ARG A 99 9.75 -14.82 5.57
CA ARG A 99 8.97 -15.33 4.44
C ARG A 99 9.25 -14.53 3.16
N PRO A 100 9.70 -15.17 2.06
CA PRO A 100 9.88 -14.45 0.80
C PRO A 100 8.54 -14.00 0.25
N LEU A 101 8.49 -12.81 -0.35
CA LEU A 101 7.31 -12.40 -1.11
C LEU A 101 7.13 -13.26 -2.37
N PRO A 102 5.90 -13.39 -2.88
CA PRO A 102 5.61 -14.06 -4.14
C PRO A 102 6.49 -13.50 -5.28
N LYS A 103 7.03 -14.40 -6.11
CA LYS A 103 7.76 -14.06 -7.33
C LYS A 103 7.19 -14.84 -8.52
N PRO A 104 6.88 -14.20 -9.66
CA PRO A 104 6.94 -12.74 -9.88
C PRO A 104 5.88 -11.99 -9.05
N LEU A 105 6.08 -10.68 -8.85
CA LEU A 105 5.00 -9.83 -8.34
C LEU A 105 3.95 -9.67 -9.44
N HIS A 106 2.73 -9.33 -9.06
CA HIS A 106 1.72 -8.99 -10.05
C HIS A 106 2.16 -7.78 -10.87
N TRP A 107 1.93 -7.82 -12.19
CA TRP A 107 2.42 -6.81 -13.13
C TRP A 107 1.96 -5.38 -12.78
N SER A 108 0.78 -5.23 -12.15
CA SER A 108 0.25 -3.94 -11.71
C SER A 108 1.11 -3.30 -10.60
N VAL A 109 1.60 -4.12 -9.66
CA VAL A 109 2.51 -3.71 -8.58
C VAL A 109 3.89 -3.39 -9.17
N GLU A 110 4.40 -4.25 -10.07
CA GLU A 110 5.69 -4.03 -10.72
C GLU A 110 5.77 -2.67 -11.45
N ARG A 111 4.69 -2.26 -12.12
CA ARG A 111 4.61 -0.97 -12.83
C ARG A 111 4.72 0.25 -11.94
N ILE A 112 4.30 0.13 -10.68
CA ILE A 112 4.31 1.25 -9.73
C ILE A 112 5.47 1.19 -8.74
N MET A 113 6.40 0.22 -8.89
CA MET A 113 7.57 0.08 -8.02
C MET A 113 8.42 1.35 -7.89
N LEU A 114 8.40 2.22 -8.90
CA LEU A 114 9.13 3.49 -8.88
C LEU A 114 8.62 4.48 -7.81
N VAL A 115 7.37 4.35 -7.36
CA VAL A 115 6.77 5.19 -6.30
C VAL A 115 6.63 4.48 -4.95
N LEU A 116 7.06 3.21 -4.88
CA LEU A 116 6.91 2.38 -3.70
C LEU A 116 8.24 2.23 -2.95
N ASP A 117 8.18 1.95 -1.66
CA ASP A 117 9.32 1.56 -0.84
C ASP A 117 9.08 0.25 -0.08
N GLY A 118 10.13 -0.56 0.04
CA GLY A 118 10.07 -1.89 0.64
C GLY A 118 10.54 -3.04 -0.24
N PRO A 119 10.16 -4.28 0.09
CA PRO A 119 9.14 -4.63 1.08
C PRO A 119 9.62 -4.50 2.53
N HIS A 120 8.74 -4.04 3.42
CA HIS A 120 8.98 -3.98 4.87
C HIS A 120 7.86 -4.70 5.63
N VAL A 121 8.03 -4.82 6.95
CA VAL A 121 6.98 -5.30 7.86
C VAL A 121 6.39 -4.13 8.65
N TYR A 122 5.07 -4.14 8.79
CA TYR A 122 4.30 -3.07 9.41
C TYR A 122 3.34 -3.64 10.44
N LYS A 123 2.96 -2.80 11.40
CA LYS A 123 1.82 -3.02 12.28
C LYS A 123 0.64 -2.17 11.76
N PRO A 124 -0.44 -2.78 11.25
CA PRO A 124 -1.64 -2.06 10.82
C PRO A 124 -2.27 -1.27 11.98
N ILE A 125 -2.94 -0.17 11.62
CA ILE A 125 -3.75 0.65 12.51
C ILE A 125 -5.18 0.55 12.00
N GLY A 126 -6.01 -0.22 12.71
CA GLY A 126 -7.39 -0.51 12.34
C GLY A 126 -7.97 -1.58 13.24
#